data_AF-M0NPJ8-F1
#
_entry.id   AF-M0NPJ8-F1
#
_cell.length_a   1.000
_cell.length_b   1.000
_cell.length_c   1.000
_cell.angle_alpha   90.00
_cell.angle_beta   90.00
_cell.angle_gamma   90.00
#
_symmetry.space_group_name_H-M   'P 1'
#
loop_
_entity.id
_entity.type
_entity.pdbx_description
1 polymer ?
#
loop_
_entity_poly.entity_id
_entity_poly.type
_entity_poly.pdbx_seq_one_letter_code
_entity_poly.pdbx_strand_id
1 'polypeptide(L)'
;MDRRAFLLGVGAAGACGGLAGCADLVDGGSEGGVAERDPPDRPDELGPESVAEYVAAYEEVRAHNRHVAEGAVEVTVDAAAVFDHAAGDDHYATAQHAGSVYHENGDGTRSVGELYADPVPYLVTPDRTLRLDVRRRALERDGDSDDRDDGDEAVSADDRASPTLGVRLLNVTEEARELALTVTRRATGDDSATETEESVADLDVGIDPETAVEVRSITDVRGGYRVTARMEDDGVTGQGRIEVGLPSADRGANVDVVLDGNGVSTWHLPSFEGV
;
A
#
# COMPACT_ATOMS: atom_id res chain seq x y z
N MET A 1 -7.83 -7.97 -2.64
CA MET A 1 -7.74 -8.97 -1.56
C MET A 1 -9.04 -9.07 -0.77
N ASP A 2 -9.58 -10.28 -0.67
CA ASP A 2 -10.63 -10.62 0.30
C ASP A 2 -10.01 -10.70 1.71
N ARG A 3 -10.57 -9.94 2.65
CA ARG A 3 -10.23 -9.92 4.08
C ARG A 3 -10.11 -11.33 4.67
N ARG A 4 -10.94 -12.28 4.21
CA ARG A 4 -10.90 -13.67 4.67
C ARG A 4 -9.70 -14.43 4.11
N ALA A 5 -9.28 -14.15 2.88
CA ALA A 5 -8.15 -14.83 2.26
C ALA A 5 -6.82 -14.45 2.94
N PHE A 6 -6.62 -13.16 3.27
CA PHE A 6 -5.43 -12.70 3.99
C PHE A 6 -5.32 -13.33 5.38
N LEU A 7 -6.41 -13.29 6.16
CA LEU A 7 -6.45 -13.90 7.50
C LEU A 7 -6.25 -15.43 7.47
N LEU A 8 -6.70 -16.11 6.41
CA LEU A 8 -6.52 -17.56 6.25
C LEU A 8 -5.10 -17.94 5.78
N GLY A 9 -4.44 -17.10 5.01
CA GLY A 9 -3.09 -17.33 4.49
C GLY A 9 -2.00 -17.09 5.55
N VAL A 10 -2.11 -15.97 6.27
CA VAL A 10 -1.21 -15.63 7.39
C VAL A 10 -1.28 -16.68 8.52
N GLY A 11 -2.45 -17.28 8.75
CA GLY A 11 -2.61 -18.38 9.72
C GLY A 11 -1.92 -19.70 9.34
N ALA A 12 -1.42 -19.84 8.10
CA ALA A 12 -0.86 -21.08 7.56
C ALA A 12 0.67 -21.03 7.35
N ALA A 13 1.28 -19.85 7.30
CA ALA A 13 2.70 -19.69 7.00
C ALA A 13 3.55 -19.43 8.26
N GLY A 14 4.15 -20.50 8.79
CA GLY A 14 5.52 -20.44 9.31
C GLY A 14 5.74 -19.81 10.68
N ALA A 15 5.40 -20.55 11.74
CA ALA A 15 6.12 -20.45 13.01
C ALA A 15 7.60 -20.82 12.80
N CYS A 16 8.46 -19.82 12.59
CA CYS A 16 9.91 -19.98 12.55
C CYS A 16 10.57 -19.23 13.72
N GLY A 17 10.66 -19.93 14.86
CA GLY A 17 11.80 -19.90 15.78
C GLY A 17 12.43 -18.56 16.17
N GLY A 18 11.70 -17.70 16.87
CA GLY A 18 12.30 -16.67 17.73
C GLY A 18 12.63 -17.24 19.10
N LEU A 19 13.90 -17.21 19.50
CA LEU A 19 14.39 -17.72 20.78
C LEU A 19 13.67 -17.06 21.96
N ALA A 20 13.10 -17.89 22.83
CA ALA A 20 12.57 -17.50 24.12
C ALA A 20 13.65 -16.83 24.98
N GLY A 21 13.63 -15.50 25.04
CA GLY A 21 14.33 -14.71 26.04
C GLY A 21 13.61 -14.83 27.38
N CYS A 22 14.37 -15.22 28.40
CA CYS A 22 13.93 -15.59 29.74
C CYS A 22 12.95 -14.59 30.37
N ALA A 23 11.86 -15.14 30.92
CA ALA A 23 10.99 -14.44 31.86
C ALA A 23 11.78 -14.06 33.12
N ASP A 24 12.03 -12.76 33.31
CA ASP A 24 12.32 -12.21 34.63
C ASP A 24 10.99 -11.80 35.28
N LEU A 25 10.48 -12.69 36.11
CA LEU A 25 9.41 -12.45 37.06
C LEU A 25 9.96 -11.62 38.22
N VAL A 26 9.77 -10.30 38.18
CA VAL A 26 9.99 -9.43 39.34
C VAL A 26 8.83 -8.46 39.52
N ASP A 27 8.00 -8.83 40.51
CA ASP A 27 7.39 -8.02 41.56
C ASP A 27 6.50 -6.81 41.21
N GLY A 28 5.18 -7.01 41.40
CA GLY A 28 4.49 -6.28 42.46
C GLY A 28 4.14 -4.82 42.22
N GLY A 29 3.22 -4.56 41.27
CA GLY A 29 2.40 -3.35 41.26
C GLY A 29 2.71 -2.37 40.13
N SER A 30 2.23 -2.68 38.93
CA SER A 30 1.95 -1.69 37.89
C SER A 30 0.90 -2.26 36.94
N GLU A 31 0.00 -1.41 36.47
CA GLU A 31 -1.14 -1.73 35.61
C GLU A 31 -0.79 -2.68 34.46
N GLY A 32 -1.65 -3.68 34.21
CA GLY A 32 -1.43 -4.77 33.25
C GLY A 32 -1.52 -4.31 31.79
N GLY A 33 -0.49 -3.59 31.33
CA GLY A 33 -0.34 -3.15 29.94
C GLY A 33 0.59 -4.06 29.13
N VAL A 34 0.36 -4.11 27.82
CA VAL A 34 1.29 -4.70 26.85
C VAL A 34 2.48 -3.77 26.68
N ALA A 35 3.69 -4.31 26.58
CA ALA A 35 4.89 -3.52 26.33
C ALA A 35 5.04 -3.18 24.83
N GLU A 36 5.64 -2.02 24.56
CA GLU A 36 6.14 -1.68 23.24
C GLU A 36 7.30 -2.62 22.85
N ARG A 37 7.47 -2.83 21.54
CA ARG A 37 8.54 -3.65 20.94
C ARG A 37 9.56 -2.73 20.29
N ASP A 38 10.83 -3.14 20.32
CA ASP A 38 11.88 -2.43 19.58
C ASP A 38 11.70 -2.59 18.06
N PRO A 39 11.99 -1.56 17.24
CA PRO A 39 12.02 -1.70 15.79
C PRO A 39 13.02 -2.78 15.34
N PRO A 40 12.76 -3.50 14.23
CA PRO A 40 13.71 -4.48 13.73
C PRO A 40 15.00 -3.82 13.27
N ASP A 41 16.11 -4.54 13.39
CA ASP A 41 17.39 -4.13 12.84
C ASP A 41 17.33 -4.05 11.31
N ARG A 42 17.95 -3.01 10.74
CA ARG A 42 18.09 -2.91 9.28
C ARG A 42 18.99 -4.04 8.77
N PRO A 43 18.63 -4.73 7.67
CA PRO A 43 19.50 -5.73 7.08
C PRO A 43 20.80 -5.11 6.56
N ASP A 44 21.93 -5.81 6.78
CA ASP A 44 23.26 -5.37 6.33
C ASP A 44 23.35 -5.26 4.80
N GLU A 45 22.59 -6.10 4.08
CA GLU A 45 22.49 -6.10 2.63
C GLU A 45 21.02 -5.91 2.21
N LEU A 46 20.78 -4.88 1.40
CA LEU A 46 19.46 -4.58 0.84
C LEU A 46 19.27 -5.40 -0.43
N GLY A 47 18.45 -6.44 -0.32
CA GLY A 47 18.02 -7.28 -1.44
C GLY A 47 16.50 -7.49 -1.36
N PRO A 48 15.88 -8.06 -2.42
CA PRO A 48 14.43 -8.20 -2.47
C PRO A 48 13.82 -8.91 -1.27
N GLU A 49 14.39 -10.06 -0.88
CA GLU A 49 13.91 -10.87 0.25
C GLU A 49 14.15 -10.15 1.59
N SER A 50 15.36 -9.64 1.83
CA SER A 50 15.69 -8.96 3.09
C SER A 50 14.90 -7.67 3.29
N VAL A 51 14.63 -6.91 2.23
CA VAL A 51 13.79 -5.71 2.28
C VAL A 51 12.33 -6.06 2.57
N ALA A 52 11.78 -7.09 1.93
CA ALA A 52 10.40 -7.52 2.19
C ALA A 52 10.24 -8.02 3.64
N GLU A 53 11.15 -8.87 4.12
CA GLU A 53 11.14 -9.35 5.51
C GLU A 53 11.27 -8.20 6.52
N TYR A 54 12.22 -7.29 6.27
CA TYR A 54 12.43 -6.12 7.11
C TYR A 54 11.18 -5.22 7.18
N VAL A 55 10.57 -4.92 6.04
CA VAL A 55 9.39 -4.05 5.95
C VAL A 55 8.17 -4.69 6.60
N ALA A 56 7.99 -6.01 6.46
CA ALA A 56 6.93 -6.75 7.16
C ALA A 56 7.10 -6.63 8.68
N ALA A 57 8.29 -6.96 9.21
CA ALA A 57 8.59 -6.85 10.64
C ALA A 57 8.44 -5.40 11.15
N TYR A 58 8.85 -4.41 10.35
CA TYR A 58 8.74 -3.01 10.71
C TYR A 58 7.28 -2.56 10.82
N GLU A 59 6.41 -2.93 9.88
CA GLU A 59 4.98 -2.58 9.96
C GLU A 59 4.26 -3.32 11.09
N GLU A 60 4.64 -4.59 11.38
CA GLU A 60 4.11 -5.31 12.54
C GLU A 60 4.41 -4.58 13.84
N VAL A 61 5.68 -4.25 14.09
CA VAL A 61 6.11 -3.53 15.30
C VAL A 61 5.47 -2.15 15.37
N ARG A 62 5.43 -1.41 14.26
CA ARG A 62 4.80 -0.08 14.22
C ARG A 62 3.31 -0.15 14.58
N ALA A 63 2.57 -1.08 13.99
CA ALA A 63 1.14 -1.23 14.25
C ALA A 63 0.88 -1.70 15.69
N HIS A 64 1.70 -2.62 16.21
CA HIS A 64 1.68 -3.04 17.61
C HIS A 64 1.88 -1.86 18.56
N ASN A 65 2.98 -1.13 18.40
CA ASN A 65 3.36 -0.03 19.29
C ASN A 65 2.34 1.12 19.26
N ARG A 66 1.74 1.41 18.09
CA ARG A 66 0.64 2.38 18.01
C ARG A 66 -0.51 2.02 18.95
N HIS A 67 -0.96 0.77 18.94
CA HIS A 67 -2.08 0.34 19.77
C HIS A 67 -1.70 0.20 21.25
N VAL A 68 -0.45 -0.19 21.55
CA VAL A 68 0.08 -0.12 22.91
C VAL A 68 0.04 1.31 23.45
N ALA A 69 0.51 2.29 22.67
CA ALA A 69 0.47 3.70 23.04
C ALA A 69 -0.97 4.25 23.21
N GLU A 70 -1.94 3.66 22.51
CA GLU A 70 -3.38 3.93 22.67
C GLU A 70 -4.00 3.23 23.91
N GLY A 71 -3.21 2.50 24.69
CA GLY A 71 -3.64 1.85 25.93
C GLY A 71 -4.25 0.46 25.72
N ALA A 72 -3.86 -0.25 24.66
CA ALA A 72 -4.26 -1.65 24.49
C ALA A 72 -3.64 -2.56 25.57
N VAL A 73 -4.43 -3.53 26.03
CA VAL A 73 -4.04 -4.53 27.05
C VAL A 73 -3.69 -5.90 26.45
N GLU A 74 -3.97 -6.09 25.15
CA GLU A 74 -3.50 -7.22 24.35
C GLU A 74 -3.50 -6.79 22.88
N VAL A 75 -2.42 -7.10 22.15
CA VAL A 75 -2.26 -6.74 20.73
C VAL A 75 -1.62 -7.91 20.00
N THR A 76 -2.29 -8.38 18.96
CA THR A 76 -1.76 -9.36 18.00
C THR A 76 -1.81 -8.72 16.63
N VAL A 77 -0.66 -8.60 15.99
CA VAL A 77 -0.53 -8.09 14.62
C VAL A 77 0.33 -9.07 13.86
N ASP A 78 -0.10 -9.38 12.65
CA ASP A 78 0.69 -10.10 11.66
C ASP A 78 0.79 -9.21 10.41
N ALA A 79 2.00 -9.04 9.90
CA ALA A 79 2.26 -8.24 8.71
C ALA A 79 2.97 -9.06 7.62
N ALA A 80 2.65 -8.75 6.37
CA ALA A 80 3.31 -9.28 5.19
C ALA A 80 3.76 -8.11 4.31
N ALA A 81 4.84 -8.30 3.58
CA ALA A 81 5.29 -7.32 2.60
C ALA A 81 5.82 -7.99 1.33
N VAL A 82 5.75 -7.24 0.24
CA VAL A 82 6.23 -7.65 -1.08
C VAL A 82 7.24 -6.60 -1.55
N PHE A 83 8.39 -7.07 -2.03
CA PHE A 83 9.34 -6.21 -2.72
C PHE A 83 8.76 -5.77 -4.06
N ASP A 84 8.72 -4.46 -4.32
CA ASP A 84 8.11 -3.88 -5.50
C ASP A 84 9.12 -3.71 -6.63
N HIS A 85 10.19 -2.94 -6.38
CA HIS A 85 11.26 -2.63 -7.32
C HIS A 85 12.44 -1.94 -6.60
N ALA A 86 13.56 -1.76 -7.29
CA ALA A 86 14.69 -0.96 -6.81
C ALA A 86 15.26 -0.08 -7.92
N ALA A 87 15.79 1.08 -7.52
CA ALA A 87 16.46 2.03 -8.38
C ALA A 87 17.71 2.58 -7.66
N GLY A 88 18.89 2.07 -8.02
CA GLY A 88 20.12 2.39 -7.27
C GLY A 88 20.05 1.82 -5.85
N ASP A 89 20.24 2.68 -4.84
CA ASP A 89 20.19 2.30 -3.42
C ASP A 89 18.77 2.38 -2.82
N ASP A 90 17.79 2.83 -3.61
CA ASP A 90 16.40 2.95 -3.20
C ASP A 90 15.63 1.66 -3.46
N HIS A 91 15.12 1.04 -2.40
CA HIS A 91 14.40 -0.23 -2.45
C HIS A 91 12.95 -0.03 -2.00
N TYR A 92 12.00 -0.36 -2.87
CA TYR A 92 10.59 -0.15 -2.64
C TYR A 92 9.91 -1.45 -2.27
N ALA A 93 9.02 -1.40 -1.28
CA ALA A 93 8.20 -2.53 -0.87
C ALA A 93 6.83 -2.07 -0.40
N THR A 94 5.84 -2.95 -0.48
CA THR A 94 4.49 -2.69 0.03
C THR A 94 4.17 -3.63 1.16
N ALA A 95 3.80 -3.10 2.32
CA ALA A 95 3.38 -3.86 3.49
C ALA A 95 1.86 -3.83 3.68
N GLN A 96 1.32 -4.87 4.30
CA GLN A 96 -0.05 -4.94 4.79
C GLN A 96 -0.07 -5.72 6.11
N HIS A 97 -0.95 -5.32 7.04
CA HIS A 97 -1.11 -6.03 8.31
C HIS A 97 -2.58 -6.26 8.66
N ALA A 98 -2.81 -7.30 9.46
CA ALA A 98 -4.08 -7.56 10.12
C ALA A 98 -3.84 -8.11 11.53
N GLY A 99 -4.91 -8.22 12.32
CA GLY A 99 -4.79 -8.75 13.66
C GLY A 99 -5.97 -8.42 14.57
N SER A 100 -5.71 -8.36 15.87
CA SER A 100 -6.72 -8.02 16.87
C SER A 100 -6.11 -7.17 17.99
N VAL A 101 -6.95 -6.31 18.57
CA VAL A 101 -6.59 -5.45 19.69
C VAL A 101 -7.65 -5.58 20.77
N TYR A 102 -7.21 -5.54 22.03
CA TYR A 102 -8.08 -5.53 23.19
C TYR A 102 -7.84 -4.28 24.01
N HIS A 103 -8.93 -3.65 24.44
CA HIS A 103 -8.90 -2.57 25.43
C HIS A 103 -9.73 -2.98 26.64
N GLU A 104 -9.28 -2.57 27.83
CA GLU A 104 -10.05 -2.74 29.06
C GLU A 104 -10.72 -1.40 29.41
N ASN A 105 -12.04 -1.43 29.59
CA ASN A 105 -12.79 -0.28 30.04
C ASN A 105 -12.65 -0.12 31.57
N GLY A 106 -12.91 1.09 32.08
CA GLY A 106 -12.78 1.37 33.52
C GLY A 106 -13.71 0.56 34.46
N ASP A 107 -14.63 -0.24 33.91
CA ASP A 107 -15.48 -1.19 34.63
C ASP A 107 -14.95 -2.65 34.59
N GLY A 108 -13.79 -2.87 33.97
CA GLY A 108 -13.17 -4.19 33.76
C GLY A 108 -13.72 -4.95 32.55
N THR A 109 -14.62 -4.36 31.76
CA THR A 109 -15.15 -4.97 30.54
C THR A 109 -14.15 -4.85 29.40
N ARG A 110 -13.87 -5.96 28.70
CA ARG A 110 -12.96 -5.98 27.55
C ARG A 110 -13.71 -5.74 26.23
N SER A 111 -13.20 -4.83 25.41
CA SER A 111 -13.62 -4.67 24.02
C SER A 111 -12.58 -5.29 23.08
N VAL A 112 -13.04 -6.01 22.06
CA VAL A 112 -12.21 -6.60 21.01
C VAL A 112 -12.41 -5.79 19.72
N GLY A 113 -11.30 -5.36 19.12
CA GLY A 113 -11.26 -4.75 17.79
C GLY A 113 -10.49 -5.64 16.81
N GLU A 114 -10.97 -5.74 15.57
CA GLU A 114 -10.21 -6.34 14.49
C GLU A 114 -9.35 -5.27 13.82
N LEU A 115 -8.08 -5.61 13.56
CA LEU A 115 -7.14 -4.75 12.87
C LEU A 115 -7.03 -5.19 11.42
N TYR A 116 -7.12 -4.22 10.52
CA TYR A 116 -6.83 -4.41 9.10
C TYR A 116 -6.37 -3.08 8.52
N ALA A 117 -5.26 -3.08 7.80
CA ALA A 117 -4.79 -1.91 7.07
C ALA A 117 -4.81 -2.16 5.56
N ASP A 118 -5.16 -1.12 4.79
CA ASP A 118 -4.86 -1.09 3.37
C ASP A 118 -3.33 -1.19 3.14
N PRO A 119 -2.88 -1.71 1.99
CA PRO A 119 -1.45 -1.77 1.66
C PRO A 119 -0.77 -0.39 1.71
N VAL A 120 0.44 -0.34 2.25
CA VAL A 120 1.23 0.89 2.46
C VAL A 120 2.62 0.74 1.81
N PRO A 121 3.05 1.69 0.96
CA PRO A 121 4.38 1.67 0.38
C PRO A 121 5.47 2.15 1.34
N TYR A 122 6.64 1.57 1.17
CA TYR A 122 7.87 1.88 1.87
C TYR A 122 8.97 2.16 0.87
N LEU A 123 9.85 3.09 1.23
CA LEU A 123 11.18 3.25 0.67
C LEU A 123 12.20 2.86 1.75
N VAL A 124 13.06 1.90 1.43
CA VAL A 124 14.20 1.49 2.25
C VAL A 124 15.48 1.87 1.53
N THR A 125 16.31 2.66 2.20
CA THR A 125 17.66 3.01 1.76
C THR A 125 18.67 2.56 2.82
N PRO A 126 19.99 2.61 2.52
CA PRO A 126 21.02 2.28 3.51
C PRO A 126 20.93 3.13 4.79
N ASP A 127 20.40 4.36 4.67
CA ASP A 127 20.37 5.34 5.76
C ASP A 127 18.98 5.51 6.38
N ARG A 128 17.89 5.34 5.62
CA ARG A 128 16.53 5.62 6.11
C ARG A 128 15.50 4.59 5.67
N THR A 129 14.42 4.53 6.45
CA THR A 129 13.22 3.77 6.14
C THR A 129 12.05 4.73 6.19
N LEU A 130 11.42 4.96 5.04
CA LEU A 130 10.31 5.88 4.89
C LEU A 130 9.03 5.09 4.63
N ARG A 131 8.06 5.22 5.54
CA ARG A 131 6.69 4.73 5.35
C ARG A 131 5.85 5.85 4.77
N LEU A 132 5.31 5.67 3.57
CA LEU A 132 4.59 6.71 2.86
C LEU A 132 3.12 6.72 3.27
N ASP A 133 2.64 7.85 3.77
CA ASP A 133 1.21 8.03 4.06
C ASP A 133 0.42 8.09 2.75
N VAL A 134 -0.62 7.26 2.65
CA VAL A 134 -1.37 7.05 1.40
C VAL A 134 -2.71 7.78 1.43
N ARG A 135 -2.91 8.72 0.51
CA ARG A 135 -4.23 9.27 0.19
C ARG A 135 -4.86 8.48 -0.95
N ARG A 136 -6.10 8.04 -0.78
CA ARG A 136 -6.79 7.19 -1.75
C ARG A 136 -7.93 7.96 -2.39
N ARG A 137 -7.95 8.01 -3.72
CA ARG A 137 -9.01 8.67 -4.49
C ARG A 137 -9.54 7.70 -5.53
N ALA A 138 -10.86 7.51 -5.55
CA ALA A 138 -11.54 6.87 -6.66
C ALA A 138 -11.80 7.90 -7.76
N LEU A 139 -11.68 7.49 -9.02
CA LEU A 139 -12.20 8.26 -10.14
C LEU A 139 -13.73 8.15 -10.14
N GLU A 140 -14.42 9.29 -10.05
CA GLU A 140 -15.86 9.35 -10.24
C GLU A 140 -16.15 8.99 -11.71
N ARG A 141 -16.95 7.95 -11.93
CA ARG A 141 -17.41 7.59 -13.28
C ARG A 141 -18.50 8.61 -13.64
N ASP A 142 -18.31 9.37 -14.72
CA ASP A 142 -19.35 10.24 -15.26
C ASP A 142 -20.61 9.39 -15.55
N GLY A 143 -21.60 9.47 -14.66
CA GLY A 143 -22.81 8.64 -14.71
C GLY A 143 -23.50 8.36 -13.38
N ASP A 144 -22.80 8.46 -12.23
CA ASP A 144 -23.39 8.26 -10.90
C ASP A 144 -23.97 9.57 -10.30
N SER A 145 -24.68 10.32 -11.13
CA SER A 145 -25.58 11.39 -10.65
C SER A 145 -27.00 10.85 -10.64
N ASP A 146 -27.25 9.89 -9.76
CA ASP A 146 -28.61 9.53 -9.37
C ASP A 146 -28.77 9.77 -7.88
N ASP A 147 -29.61 10.76 -7.56
CA ASP A 147 -30.30 10.94 -6.30
C ASP A 147 -30.60 9.60 -5.59
N ARG A 148 -29.86 9.27 -4.53
CA ARG A 148 -30.24 8.22 -3.57
C ARG A 148 -30.08 8.71 -2.15
N ASP A 149 -31.20 9.26 -1.71
CA ASP A 149 -31.82 9.22 -0.38
C ASP A 149 -31.08 8.38 0.68
N ASP A 150 -31.00 8.95 1.88
CA ASP A 150 -30.46 8.38 3.11
C ASP A 150 -30.93 6.94 3.34
N GLY A 151 -30.04 5.97 3.09
CA GLY A 151 -30.30 4.55 3.28
C GLY A 151 -28.99 3.81 3.51
N ASP A 152 -28.82 3.34 4.74
CA ASP A 152 -27.76 2.45 5.22
C ASP A 152 -27.74 1.13 4.43
N GLU A 153 -27.21 1.16 3.21
CA GLU A 153 -26.87 -0.02 2.42
C GLU A 153 -25.35 -0.13 2.39
N ALA A 154 -24.85 -0.98 3.29
CA ALA A 154 -23.51 -1.53 3.20
C ALA A 154 -23.27 -2.03 1.77
N VAL A 155 -22.47 -1.27 1.01
CA VAL A 155 -21.95 -1.70 -0.29
C VAL A 155 -21.38 -3.10 -0.11
N SER A 156 -22.11 -4.07 -0.66
CA SER A 156 -21.79 -5.48 -0.54
C SER A 156 -20.36 -5.68 -1.03
N ALA A 157 -19.57 -6.45 -0.29
CA ALA A 157 -18.16 -6.69 -0.59
C ALA A 157 -17.90 -7.33 -1.98
N ASP A 158 -18.96 -7.71 -2.69
CA ASP A 158 -18.98 -8.49 -3.93
C ASP A 158 -18.88 -7.65 -5.22
N ASP A 159 -19.17 -6.34 -5.20
CA ASP A 159 -18.99 -5.47 -6.38
C ASP A 159 -17.53 -5.04 -6.62
N ARG A 160 -16.60 -5.54 -5.78
CA ARG A 160 -15.13 -5.38 -5.93
C ARG A 160 -14.47 -6.46 -6.80
N ALA A 161 -15.26 -7.32 -7.45
CA ALA A 161 -14.78 -8.59 -8.01
C ALA A 161 -13.93 -8.50 -9.31
N SER A 162 -13.87 -7.35 -9.99
CA SER A 162 -13.01 -7.20 -11.17
C SER A 162 -11.78 -6.36 -10.84
N PRO A 163 -10.55 -6.90 -11.00
CA PRO A 163 -9.34 -6.12 -10.75
C PRO A 163 -9.32 -4.92 -11.69
N THR A 164 -9.29 -3.72 -11.11
CA THR A 164 -9.25 -2.47 -11.86
C THR A 164 -7.81 -2.00 -12.04
N LEU A 165 -7.57 -1.23 -13.10
CA LEU A 165 -6.33 -0.48 -13.21
C LEU A 165 -6.31 0.60 -12.12
N GLY A 166 -5.23 0.62 -11.35
CA GLY A 166 -4.95 1.66 -10.36
C GLY A 166 -3.50 2.08 -10.47
N VAL A 167 -3.22 3.35 -10.21
CA VAL A 167 -1.89 3.95 -10.26
C VAL A 167 -1.60 4.54 -8.89
N ARG A 168 -0.42 4.22 -8.34
CA ARG A 168 0.08 4.78 -7.09
C ARG A 168 1.23 5.72 -7.41
N LEU A 169 1.07 6.97 -7.03
CA LEU A 169 2.02 8.05 -7.25
C LEU A 169 2.77 8.26 -5.93
N LEU A 170 4.08 8.01 -5.91
CA LEU A 170 4.95 8.14 -4.74
C LEU A 170 5.80 9.39 -4.88
N ASN A 171 5.73 10.30 -3.91
CA ASN A 171 6.67 11.41 -3.80
C ASN A 171 7.63 11.11 -2.65
N VAL A 172 8.88 10.74 -2.98
CA VAL A 172 9.93 10.47 -1.98
C VAL A 172 10.85 11.67 -1.75
N THR A 173 10.48 12.81 -2.32
CA THR A 173 11.19 14.08 -2.14
C THR A 173 10.64 14.87 -0.94
N GLU A 174 11.42 15.85 -0.50
CA GLU A 174 11.09 16.72 0.64
C GLU A 174 10.14 17.87 0.26
N GLU A 175 9.72 17.95 -1.01
CA GLU A 175 8.90 19.05 -1.52
C GLU A 175 7.60 18.55 -2.14
N ALA A 176 6.53 19.36 -2.01
CA ALA A 176 5.26 19.06 -2.65
C ALA A 176 5.39 19.18 -4.17
N ARG A 177 4.71 18.31 -4.90
CA ARG A 177 4.81 18.20 -6.35
C ARG A 177 3.46 17.90 -6.98
N GLU A 178 3.27 18.39 -8.20
CA GLU A 178 2.08 18.10 -9.01
C GLU A 178 2.48 17.22 -10.19
N LEU A 179 1.71 16.15 -10.42
CA LEU A 179 1.90 15.23 -11.54
C LEU A 179 0.67 15.21 -12.43
N ALA A 180 0.90 15.44 -13.72
CA ALA A 180 -0.09 15.19 -14.77
C ALA A 180 -0.06 13.71 -15.15
N LEU A 181 -1.11 12.98 -14.76
CA LEU A 181 -1.31 11.56 -15.02
C LEU A 181 -2.26 11.38 -16.21
N THR A 182 -1.76 10.77 -17.28
CA THR A 182 -2.56 10.36 -18.44
C THR A 182 -2.57 8.84 -18.57
N VAL A 183 -3.75 8.26 -18.73
CA VAL A 183 -3.94 6.84 -19.04
C VAL A 183 -4.68 6.71 -20.36
N THR A 184 -4.08 6.02 -21.32
CA THR A 184 -4.72 5.75 -22.62
C THR A 184 -4.87 4.26 -22.85
N ARG A 185 -6.01 3.85 -23.41
CA ARG A 185 -6.25 2.48 -23.86
C ARG A 185 -5.72 2.31 -25.28
N ARG A 186 -5.04 1.20 -25.52
CA ARG A 186 -4.64 0.79 -26.86
C ARG A 186 -5.74 -0.01 -27.53
N ALA A 187 -6.15 0.42 -28.72
CA ALA A 187 -6.98 -0.40 -29.59
C ALA A 187 -6.16 -1.60 -30.11
N THR A 188 -6.61 -2.82 -29.83
CA THR A 188 -6.11 -4.03 -30.50
C THR A 188 -6.92 -4.22 -31.77
N GLY A 189 -6.60 -3.44 -32.81
CA GLY A 189 -7.20 -3.59 -34.13
C GLY A 189 -6.28 -4.39 -35.04
N ASP A 190 -6.66 -5.62 -35.37
CA ASP A 190 -6.20 -6.25 -36.62
C ASP A 190 -6.67 -5.34 -37.77
N ASP A 191 -5.76 -4.96 -38.67
CA ASP A 191 -6.04 -4.28 -39.95
C ASP A 191 -6.33 -2.76 -40.01
N SER A 192 -5.75 -1.90 -39.16
CA SER A 192 -5.57 -0.51 -39.59
C SER A 192 -4.33 0.19 -39.03
N ALA A 193 -3.55 0.80 -39.92
CA ALA A 193 -2.29 1.50 -39.67
C ALA A 193 -2.44 2.84 -38.91
N THR A 194 -3.46 2.95 -38.06
CA THR A 194 -3.72 4.12 -37.20
C THR A 194 -4.10 3.60 -35.82
N GLU A 195 -3.10 3.54 -34.93
CA GLU A 195 -3.34 3.28 -33.50
C GLU A 195 -4.30 4.37 -32.98
N THR A 196 -5.57 4.02 -32.79
CA THR A 196 -6.53 4.94 -32.17
C THR A 196 -6.37 4.76 -30.67
N GLU A 197 -5.66 5.69 -30.04
CA GLU A 197 -5.49 5.71 -28.58
C GLU A 197 -6.71 6.42 -27.97
N GLU A 198 -7.45 5.71 -27.12
CA GLU A 198 -8.59 6.27 -26.40
C GLU A 198 -8.11 6.79 -25.05
N SER A 199 -8.39 8.06 -24.72
CA SER A 199 -8.07 8.60 -23.39
C SER A 199 -9.04 8.01 -22.35
N VAL A 200 -8.50 7.45 -21.28
CA VAL A 200 -9.25 6.79 -20.20
C VAL A 200 -9.27 7.67 -18.96
N ALA A 201 -8.13 8.31 -18.65
CA ALA A 201 -8.01 9.27 -17.56
C ALA A 201 -6.98 10.34 -17.92
N ASP A 202 -7.25 11.57 -17.50
CA ASP A 202 -6.37 12.73 -17.60
C ASP A 202 -6.58 13.56 -16.33
N LEU A 203 -5.56 13.60 -15.45
CA LEU A 203 -5.68 14.10 -14.09
C LEU A 203 -4.42 14.84 -13.67
N ASP A 204 -4.58 16.00 -13.04
CA ASP A 204 -3.53 16.63 -12.25
C ASP A 204 -3.64 16.19 -10.79
N VAL A 205 -2.53 15.72 -10.22
CA VAL A 205 -2.49 15.18 -8.86
C VAL A 205 -1.37 15.84 -8.07
N GLY A 206 -1.77 16.63 -7.06
CA GLY A 206 -0.86 17.14 -6.04
C GLY A 206 -0.49 16.07 -5.01
N ILE A 207 0.80 15.94 -4.73
CA ILE A 207 1.37 14.95 -3.82
C ILE A 207 2.30 15.68 -2.84
N ASP A 208 2.01 15.54 -1.55
CA ASP A 208 2.81 16.16 -0.49
C ASP A 208 4.18 15.47 -0.37
N PRO A 209 5.17 16.14 0.26
CA PRO A 209 6.47 15.55 0.54
C PRO A 209 6.34 14.21 1.24
N GLU A 210 7.13 13.22 0.82
CA GLU A 210 7.21 11.92 1.51
C GLU A 210 5.83 11.24 1.71
N THR A 211 4.93 11.40 0.74
CA THR A 211 3.59 10.78 0.73
C THR A 211 3.29 10.03 -0.56
N ALA A 212 2.16 9.32 -0.58
CA ALA A 212 1.66 8.64 -1.75
C ALA A 212 0.19 9.00 -2.03
N VAL A 213 -0.17 9.05 -3.32
CA VAL A 213 -1.57 9.13 -3.77
C VAL A 213 -1.90 7.89 -4.60
N GLU A 214 -2.94 7.16 -4.20
CA GLU A 214 -3.46 6.01 -4.92
C GLU A 214 -4.72 6.40 -5.70
N VAL A 215 -4.59 6.47 -7.03
CA VAL A 215 -5.71 6.65 -7.96
C VAL A 215 -6.28 5.28 -8.30
N ARG A 216 -7.45 4.97 -7.73
CA ARG A 216 -8.12 3.66 -7.86
C ARG A 216 -9.19 3.68 -8.95
N SER A 217 -9.54 2.49 -9.43
CA SER A 217 -10.70 2.25 -10.29
C SER A 217 -10.68 3.05 -11.61
N ILE A 218 -9.49 3.21 -12.21
CA ILE A 218 -9.32 3.94 -13.48
C ILE A 218 -10.11 3.27 -14.61
N THR A 219 -10.09 1.93 -14.66
CA THR A 219 -10.88 1.14 -15.61
C THR A 219 -10.89 -0.33 -15.19
N ASP A 220 -12.00 -1.01 -15.47
CA ASP A 220 -12.23 -2.45 -15.31
C ASP A 220 -12.19 -3.19 -16.66
N VAL A 221 -12.05 -2.46 -17.78
CA VAL A 221 -12.21 -3.01 -19.13
C VAL A 221 -10.92 -3.68 -19.61
N ARG A 222 -10.87 -5.01 -19.73
CA ARG A 222 -9.67 -5.73 -20.21
C ARG A 222 -9.03 -5.11 -21.47
N GLY A 223 -7.71 -4.96 -21.44
CA GLY A 223 -6.94 -4.35 -22.53
C GLY A 223 -5.51 -4.01 -22.14
N GLY A 224 -4.75 -3.52 -23.12
CA GLY A 224 -3.45 -2.88 -22.90
C GLY A 224 -3.61 -1.38 -22.73
N TYR A 225 -2.89 -0.81 -21.77
CA TYR A 225 -2.95 0.58 -21.36
C TYR A 225 -1.56 1.19 -21.39
N ARG A 226 -1.49 2.48 -21.69
CA ARG A 226 -0.29 3.27 -21.50
C ARG A 226 -0.54 4.23 -20.36
N VAL A 227 0.29 4.15 -19.33
CA VAL A 227 0.30 5.10 -18.22
C VAL A 227 1.47 6.05 -18.45
N THR A 228 1.19 7.34 -18.46
CA THR A 228 2.20 8.40 -18.57
C THR A 228 2.02 9.34 -17.39
N ALA A 229 3.10 9.60 -16.66
CA ALA A 229 3.12 10.62 -15.63
C ALA A 229 4.15 11.68 -16.01
N ARG A 230 3.76 12.95 -15.90
CA ARG A 230 4.61 14.09 -16.21
C ARG A 230 4.66 15.04 -15.04
N MET A 231 5.85 15.58 -14.80
CA MET A 231 6.08 16.70 -13.90
C MET A 231 6.70 17.83 -14.71
N GLU A 232 6.31 19.06 -14.42
CA GLU A 232 7.08 20.24 -14.81
C GLU A 232 7.51 20.96 -13.53
N ASP A 233 8.83 21.13 -13.36
CA ASP A 233 9.41 21.86 -12.23
C ASP A 233 10.50 22.79 -12.75
N ASP A 234 10.33 24.10 -12.53
CA ASP A 234 11.25 25.14 -13.01
C ASP A 234 11.67 25.02 -14.50
N GLY A 235 10.75 24.56 -15.36
CA GLY A 235 10.99 24.37 -16.80
C GLY A 235 11.72 23.07 -17.17
N VAL A 236 11.95 22.17 -16.19
CA VAL A 236 12.43 20.81 -16.39
C VAL A 236 11.23 19.86 -16.42
N THR A 237 11.05 19.16 -17.54
CA THR A 237 10.01 18.15 -17.68
C THR A 237 10.55 16.77 -17.34
N GLY A 238 10.02 16.15 -16.28
CA GLY A 238 10.21 14.74 -15.98
C GLY A 238 9.07 13.91 -16.57
N GLN A 239 9.36 12.76 -17.18
CA GLN A 239 8.32 11.87 -17.69
C GLN A 239 8.64 10.39 -17.44
N GLY A 240 7.73 9.72 -16.74
CA GLY A 240 7.66 8.27 -16.67
C GLY A 240 6.61 7.72 -17.64
N ARG A 241 6.87 6.57 -18.26
CA ARG A 241 5.92 5.91 -19.16
C ARG A 241 6.05 4.39 -19.05
N ILE A 242 4.92 3.72 -18.93
CA ILE A 242 4.83 2.26 -18.90
C ILE A 242 3.60 1.74 -19.63
N GLU A 243 3.69 0.49 -20.10
CA GLU A 243 2.65 -0.18 -20.87
C GLU A 243 2.16 -1.39 -20.09
N VAL A 244 0.89 -1.38 -19.69
CA VAL A 244 0.34 -2.37 -18.76
C VAL A 244 -0.89 -3.06 -19.34
N GLY A 245 -0.92 -4.39 -19.30
CA GLY A 245 -2.19 -5.12 -19.41
C GLY A 245 -2.97 -4.93 -18.11
N LEU A 246 -4.31 -4.92 -18.17
CA LEU A 246 -5.10 -5.04 -16.94
C LEU A 246 -4.66 -6.32 -16.21
N PRO A 247 -4.06 -6.19 -15.02
CA PRO A 247 -3.54 -7.35 -14.33
C PRO A 247 -4.70 -8.15 -13.76
N SER A 248 -4.53 -9.46 -13.70
CA SER A 248 -5.36 -10.35 -12.89
C SER A 248 -5.04 -10.24 -11.39
N ALA A 249 -4.49 -9.10 -10.94
CA ALA A 249 -3.86 -8.94 -9.63
C ALA A 249 -4.79 -8.25 -8.62
N ASP A 250 -4.75 -8.75 -7.40
CA ASP A 250 -5.73 -8.53 -6.34
C ASP A 250 -5.35 -7.36 -5.40
N ARG A 251 -4.86 -6.25 -5.96
CA ARG A 251 -4.42 -5.06 -5.21
C ARG A 251 -4.96 -3.78 -5.85
N GLY A 252 -5.15 -2.75 -5.02
CA GLY A 252 -5.77 -1.49 -5.44
C GLY A 252 -5.02 -0.79 -6.57
N ALA A 253 -3.69 -0.67 -6.47
CA ALA A 253 -2.83 -0.12 -7.51
C ALA A 253 -1.89 -1.16 -8.12
N ASN A 254 -1.59 -1.01 -9.41
CA ASN A 254 -0.84 -1.97 -10.21
C ASN A 254 0.36 -1.36 -10.95
N VAL A 255 0.49 -0.04 -10.87
CA VAL A 255 1.58 0.75 -11.43
C VAL A 255 2.05 1.70 -10.35
N ASP A 256 3.36 1.73 -10.14
CA ASP A 256 3.99 2.80 -9.38
C ASP A 256 4.51 3.87 -10.33
N VAL A 257 4.27 5.12 -9.97
CA VAL A 257 4.96 6.30 -10.50
C VAL A 257 5.75 6.86 -9.34
N VAL A 258 7.07 6.89 -9.45
CA VAL A 258 7.94 7.39 -8.39
C VAL A 258 8.54 8.71 -8.83
N LEU A 259 8.40 9.71 -7.97
CA LEU A 259 9.06 10.99 -8.08
C LEU A 259 10.22 11.05 -7.07
N ASP A 260 11.44 11.09 -7.60
CA ASP A 260 12.68 11.18 -6.85
C ASP A 260 13.56 12.33 -7.37
N GLY A 261 14.76 12.49 -6.80
CA GLY A 261 15.71 13.54 -7.21
C GLY A 261 16.23 13.44 -8.65
N ASN A 262 16.02 12.30 -9.31
CA ASN A 262 16.38 12.06 -10.71
C ASN A 262 15.19 12.28 -11.66
N GLY A 263 13.98 12.48 -11.14
CA GLY A 263 12.76 12.79 -11.90
C GLY A 263 11.66 11.76 -11.70
N VAL A 264 10.91 11.48 -12.77
CA VAL A 264 9.73 10.61 -12.74
C VAL A 264 10.07 9.25 -13.36
N SER A 265 9.90 8.17 -12.58
CA SER A 265 10.03 6.79 -13.05
C SER A 265 8.72 6.02 -12.91
N THR A 266 8.55 4.94 -13.68
CA THR A 266 7.32 4.14 -13.69
C THR A 266 7.65 2.66 -13.65
N TRP A 267 6.94 1.92 -12.79
CA TRP A 267 7.21 0.52 -12.53
C TRP A 267 5.96 -0.33 -12.57
N HIS A 268 6.12 -1.53 -13.13
CA HIS A 268 5.17 -2.59 -12.90
C HIS A 268 5.33 -3.08 -11.50
N LEU A 269 4.20 -3.12 -10.84
CA LEU A 269 4.11 -3.49 -9.47
C LEU A 269 3.90 -5.05 -9.50
N PRO A 270 4.42 -5.88 -8.57
CA PRO A 270 4.19 -7.34 -8.59
C PRO A 270 2.91 -7.75 -7.85
N SER A 271 2.23 -8.82 -8.25
CA SER A 271 1.10 -9.32 -7.46
C SER A 271 1.53 -9.61 -6.02
N PHE A 272 0.66 -9.34 -5.04
CA PHE A 272 0.79 -10.01 -3.75
C PHE A 272 0.52 -11.49 -3.98
N GLU A 273 1.57 -12.28 -4.17
CA GLU A 273 1.44 -13.73 -4.08
C GLU A 273 1.11 -14.06 -2.62
N GLY A 274 0.04 -14.83 -2.43
CA GLY A 274 -0.51 -15.13 -1.12
C GLY A 274 0.56 -15.71 -0.21
N VAL A 275 0.79 -15.02 0.91
CA VAL A 275 1.25 -15.64 2.16
C VAL A 275 0.12 -16.55 2.64
#